data_AF-A0A9P5YTV6-F1
#
_entry.id   AF-A0A9P5YTV6-F1
#
_cell.length_a   1.000
_cell.length_b   1.000
_cell.length_c   1.000
_cell.angle_alpha   90.00
_cell.angle_beta   90.00
_cell.angle_gamma   90.00
#
_symmetry.space_group_name_H-M   'P 1'
#
loop_
_entity.id
_entity.type
_entity.pdbx_description
1 polymer ?
#
loop_
_entity_poly.entity_id
_entity_poly.type
_entity_poly.pdbx_seq_one_letter_code
_entity_poly.pdbx_strand_id
1 'polypeptide(L)'
;MFVPRFQLEWESAIVEYTTYLYKKVAVHGNASASNKAIPRVISKDIPLLGPKFSPPSFLHVLWRDAAPIITPETAYMSPLTVVHPVFYPTEFTECPGCGSKNFRWDGWTSTGARSVHGIRADERAIGFQLRCKDCEETKAPGGHCFATTNTVFWDKWNHWRIPSTLISLPYVSLY
;
A
#
# COMPACT_ATOMS: atom_id res chain seq x y z
N MET A 1 -18.17 -0.75 -12.22
CA MET A 1 -18.25 0.49 -11.42
C MET A 1 -17.32 1.50 -12.07
N PHE A 2 -17.84 2.66 -12.48
CA PHE A 2 -17.04 3.72 -13.10
C PHE A 2 -16.19 4.40 -12.01
N VAL A 3 -14.87 4.48 -12.21
CA VAL A 3 -13.97 5.21 -11.31
C VAL A 3 -13.72 6.59 -11.91
N PRO A 4 -14.05 7.68 -11.21
CA PRO A 4 -13.85 9.02 -11.75
C PRO A 4 -12.37 9.34 -12.00
N ARG A 5 -12.10 10.23 -12.95
CA ARG A 5 -10.73 10.61 -13.34
C ARG A 5 -9.90 11.16 -12.17
N PHE A 6 -10.47 12.05 -11.36
CA PHE A 6 -9.78 12.64 -10.20
C PHE A 6 -9.40 11.58 -9.15
N GLN A 7 -10.19 10.52 -9.02
CA GLN A 7 -9.86 9.39 -8.15
C GLN A 7 -8.63 8.64 -8.69
N LEU A 8 -8.56 8.42 -10.00
CA LEU A 8 -7.41 7.77 -10.63
C LEU A 8 -6.13 8.62 -10.53
N GLU A 9 -6.23 9.94 -10.69
CA GLU A 9 -5.10 10.87 -10.55
C GLU A 9 -4.58 10.92 -9.09
N TRP A 10 -5.47 10.85 -8.12
CA TRP A 10 -5.07 10.77 -6.71
C TRP A 10 -4.46 9.41 -6.35
N GLU A 11 -5.05 8.31 -6.85
CA GLU A 11 -4.49 6.97 -6.69
C GLU A 11 -3.10 6.84 -7.31
N SER A 12 -2.86 7.44 -8.48
CA SER A 12 -1.55 7.42 -9.13
C SER A 12 -0.50 8.20 -8.34
N ALA A 13 -0.87 9.35 -7.76
CA ALA A 13 0.02 10.11 -6.88
C ALA A 13 0.42 9.31 -5.63
N ILE A 14 -0.52 8.57 -5.03
CA ILE A 14 -0.23 7.70 -3.88
C ILE A 14 0.68 6.53 -4.28
N VAL A 15 0.44 5.93 -5.44
CA VAL A 15 1.27 4.86 -6.01
C VAL A 15 2.70 5.35 -6.27
N GLU A 16 2.84 6.54 -6.83
CA GLU A 16 4.14 7.17 -7.07
C GLU A 16 4.87 7.45 -5.75
N TYR A 17 4.19 8.05 -4.78
CA TYR A 17 4.71 8.31 -3.44
C TYR A 17 5.17 7.02 -2.74
N THR A 18 4.34 5.97 -2.77
CA THR A 18 4.68 4.68 -2.16
C THR A 18 5.88 4.04 -2.86
N THR A 19 5.93 4.13 -4.19
CA THR A 19 7.06 3.65 -5.00
C THR A 19 8.34 4.42 -4.65
N TYR A 20 8.24 5.73 -4.47
CA TYR A 20 9.36 6.58 -4.03
C TYR A 20 9.87 6.16 -2.65
N LEU A 21 8.98 6.01 -1.66
CA LEU A 21 9.33 5.53 -0.33
C LEU A 21 10.01 4.16 -0.40
N TYR A 22 9.42 3.21 -1.14
CA TYR A 22 9.96 1.88 -1.26
C TYR A 22 11.36 1.88 -1.88
N LYS A 23 11.61 2.67 -2.93
CA LYS A 23 12.96 2.79 -3.51
C LYS A 23 13.99 3.34 -2.53
N LYS A 24 13.57 4.19 -1.57
CA LYS A 24 14.45 4.73 -0.53
C LYS A 24 14.81 3.67 0.51
N VAL A 25 13.89 2.77 0.88
CA VAL A 25 14.14 1.76 1.92
C VAL A 25 14.52 0.38 1.41
N ALA A 26 14.15 0.04 0.17
CA ALA A 26 14.41 -1.26 -0.40
C ALA A 26 15.89 -1.46 -0.68
N VAL A 27 16.39 -2.64 -0.31
CA VAL A 27 17.72 -3.10 -0.67
C VAL A 27 17.64 -3.74 -2.04
N HIS A 28 18.33 -3.14 -3.02
CA HIS A 28 18.38 -3.69 -4.37
C HIS A 28 18.99 -5.10 -4.35
N GLY A 29 18.48 -6.04 -5.15
CA GLY A 29 18.96 -7.43 -5.17
C GLY A 29 20.47 -7.56 -5.43
N ASN A 30 21.00 -6.63 -6.24
CA ASN A 30 22.43 -6.53 -6.58
C ASN A 30 23.25 -5.63 -5.64
N ALA A 31 22.69 -5.20 -4.51
CA ALA A 31 23.45 -4.41 -3.54
C ALA A 31 24.63 -5.24 -2.99
N SER A 32 25.80 -4.63 -2.88
CA SER A 32 26.98 -5.25 -2.25
C SER A 32 26.65 -5.67 -0.81
N ALA A 33 27.35 -6.68 -0.28
CA ALA A 33 27.16 -7.14 1.10
C ALA A 33 27.27 -5.99 2.12
N SER A 34 28.16 -5.03 1.88
CA SER A 34 28.30 -3.80 2.67
C SER A 34 27.07 -2.88 2.60
N ASN A 35 26.43 -2.74 1.44
CA ASN A 35 25.22 -1.93 1.26
C ASN A 35 23.94 -2.63 1.74
N LYS A 36 23.94 -3.96 1.92
CA LYS A 36 22.83 -4.70 2.52
C LYS A 36 22.74 -4.49 4.04
N ALA A 37 23.87 -4.21 4.68
CA ALA A 37 23.97 -4.09 6.14
C ALA A 37 23.65 -2.68 6.68
N ILE A 38 23.59 -1.65 5.83
CA ILE A 38 23.31 -0.28 6.26
C ILE A 38 21.79 -0.07 6.35
N PRO A 39 21.24 0.27 7.53
CA PRO A 39 19.82 0.62 7.65
C PRO A 39 19.50 1.81 6.76
N ARG A 40 18.54 1.64 5.84
CA ARG A 40 18.10 2.74 4.98
C ARG A 40 17.13 3.62 5.74
N VAL A 41 17.63 4.77 6.19
CA VAL A 41 16.85 5.75 6.94
C VAL A 41 16.24 6.76 5.95
N ILE A 42 14.93 6.97 6.06
CA ILE A 42 14.21 8.00 5.31
C ILE A 42 14.53 9.36 5.93
N SER A 43 14.76 10.40 5.11
CA SER A 43 14.94 11.76 5.63
C SER A 43 13.73 12.19 6.47
N LYS A 44 13.99 12.94 7.54
CA LYS A 44 12.93 13.52 8.38
C LYS A 44 12.04 14.50 7.62
N ASP A 45 12.52 15.04 6.50
CA ASP A 45 11.77 15.97 5.64
C ASP A 45 10.72 15.27 4.77
N ILE A 46 10.81 13.95 4.64
CA ILE A 46 9.85 13.17 3.86
C ILE A 46 8.71 12.78 4.80
N PRO A 47 7.47 13.24 4.57
CA PRO A 47 6.36 12.84 5.41
C PRO A 47 6.15 11.33 5.30
N LEU A 48 5.80 10.68 6.41
CA LEU A 48 5.39 9.28 6.45
C LEU A 48 3.86 9.23 6.42
N LEU A 49 3.31 9.02 5.22
CA LEU A 49 1.88 8.94 4.94
C LEU A 49 1.49 7.47 4.69
N GLY A 50 0.23 7.14 4.97
CA GLY A 50 -0.31 5.80 4.77
C GLY A 50 -0.26 4.92 6.02
N PRO A 51 -0.56 3.62 5.91
CA PRO A 51 -0.95 2.89 4.69
C PRO A 51 -2.33 3.25 4.14
N LYS A 52 -3.19 3.88 4.98
CA LYS A 52 -4.50 4.39 4.58
C LYS A 52 -4.40 5.87 4.27
N PHE A 53 -4.71 6.23 3.03
CA PHE A 53 -4.75 7.61 2.55
C PHE A 53 -6.20 8.05 2.51
N SER A 54 -6.49 9.20 3.12
CA SER A 54 -7.82 9.80 3.10
C SER A 54 -7.75 11.09 2.28
N PRO A 55 -8.62 11.28 1.30
CA PRO A 55 -8.71 12.54 0.59
C PRO A 55 -9.24 13.63 1.54
N PRO A 56 -8.96 14.92 1.27
CA PRO A 56 -9.57 16.02 2.02
C PRO A 56 -11.10 15.91 1.97
N SER A 57 -11.75 15.85 3.13
CA SER A 57 -13.21 15.84 3.20
C SER A 57 -13.78 17.26 3.05
N PHE A 58 -15.09 17.36 2.79
CA PHE A 58 -15.83 18.62 2.75
C PHE A 58 -15.48 19.58 3.90
N LEU A 59 -15.45 19.08 5.15
CA LEU A 59 -15.13 19.90 6.32
C LEU A 59 -13.67 20.40 6.31
N HIS A 60 -12.74 19.63 5.76
CA HIS A 60 -11.36 20.09 5.61
C HIS A 60 -11.26 21.28 4.65
N VAL A 61 -12.07 21.30 3.58
CA VAL A 61 -12.10 22.44 2.63
C VAL A 61 -12.81 23.63 3.26
N LEU A 62 -13.97 23.40 3.88
CA LEU A 62 -14.79 24.44 4.51
C LEU A 62 -14.03 25.21 5.60
N TRP A 63 -13.21 24.53 6.40
CA TRP A 63 -12.50 25.16 7.53
C TRP A 63 -11.16 25.80 7.15
N ARG A 64 -10.62 25.52 5.96
CA ARG A 64 -9.32 26.06 5.53
C ARG A 64 -9.45 27.34 4.72
N ASP A 65 -10.57 27.52 4.03
CA ASP A 65 -10.78 28.65 3.13
C ASP A 65 -11.92 29.56 3.62
N ALA A 66 -11.70 30.88 3.59
CA ALA A 66 -12.73 31.86 3.94
C ALA A 66 -13.91 31.88 2.93
N ALA A 67 -13.68 31.42 1.70
CA ALA A 67 -14.69 31.28 0.65
C ALA A 67 -14.39 30.00 -0.17
N PRO A 68 -14.77 28.80 0.34
CA PRO A 68 -14.38 27.53 -0.25
C PRO A 68 -15.12 27.29 -1.58
N ILE A 69 -14.38 26.97 -2.64
CA ILE A 69 -14.94 26.43 -3.88
C ILE A 69 -15.02 24.92 -3.72
N ILE A 70 -16.18 24.43 -3.32
CA ILE A 70 -16.39 23.00 -3.05
C ILE A 70 -16.85 22.33 -4.33
N THR A 71 -15.94 21.59 -4.97
CA THR A 71 -16.27 20.64 -6.05
C THR A 71 -16.78 19.34 -5.42
N PRO A 72 -18.08 18.99 -5.57
CA PRO A 72 -18.63 17.77 -4.98
C PRO A 72 -17.83 16.52 -5.36
N GLU A 73 -17.31 16.48 -6.58
CA GLU A 73 -16.51 15.38 -7.12
C GLU A 73 -15.35 14.98 -6.20
N THR A 74 -14.56 15.96 -5.74
CA THR A 74 -13.41 15.71 -4.86
C THR A 74 -13.82 15.44 -3.41
N ALA A 75 -15.00 15.89 -3.00
CA ALA A 75 -15.53 15.67 -1.66
C ALA A 75 -16.01 14.22 -1.42
N TYR A 76 -16.32 13.48 -2.49
CA TYR A 76 -16.78 12.09 -2.45
C TYR A 76 -15.70 11.06 -2.84
N MET A 77 -14.44 11.45 -2.87
CA MET A 77 -13.35 10.53 -3.11
C MET A 77 -13.28 9.44 -2.03
N SER A 78 -13.07 8.20 -2.46
CA SER A 78 -12.94 7.07 -1.53
C SER A 78 -11.51 7.02 -0.98
N PRO A 79 -11.32 6.79 0.33
CA PRO A 79 -10.00 6.51 0.89
C PRO A 79 -9.33 5.31 0.19
N LEU A 80 -8.00 5.36 0.08
CA LEU A 80 -7.20 4.29 -0.53
C LEU A 80 -6.30 3.65 0.54
N THR A 81 -6.47 2.35 0.74
CA THR A 81 -5.55 1.53 1.55
C THR A 81 -4.53 0.87 0.64
N VAL A 82 -3.26 1.12 0.89
CA VAL A 82 -2.14 0.59 0.13
C VAL A 82 -1.55 -0.61 0.86
N VAL A 83 -1.66 -1.79 0.24
CA VAL A 83 -1.16 -3.04 0.80
C VAL A 83 0.22 -3.36 0.19
N HIS A 84 1.26 -2.76 0.77
CA HIS A 84 2.62 -2.75 0.20
C HIS A 84 3.68 -3.06 1.27
N PRO A 85 4.78 -3.78 0.95
CA PRO A 85 5.82 -4.17 1.93
C PRO A 85 6.50 -3.00 2.65
N VAL A 86 6.44 -1.79 2.11
CA VAL A 86 6.96 -0.59 2.77
C VAL A 86 6.17 -0.24 4.04
N PHE A 87 4.88 -0.55 4.08
CA PHE A 87 4.01 -0.28 5.23
C PHE A 87 3.84 -1.49 6.16
N TYR A 88 4.25 -2.68 5.69
CA TYR A 88 4.14 -3.94 6.42
C TYR A 88 5.48 -4.71 6.40
N PRO A 89 6.59 -4.08 6.83
CA PRO A 89 7.93 -4.64 6.66
C PRO A 89 8.19 -5.88 7.51
N THR A 90 7.48 -6.02 8.63
CA THR A 90 7.61 -7.15 9.58
C THR A 90 6.78 -8.34 9.17
N GLU A 91 5.65 -8.11 8.49
CA GLU A 91 4.73 -9.17 8.12
C GLU A 91 5.06 -9.75 6.73
N PHE A 92 5.56 -8.91 5.81
CA PHE A 92 5.80 -9.29 4.42
C PHE A 92 7.20 -9.86 4.18
N THR A 93 7.60 -10.83 5.01
CA THR A 93 8.96 -11.41 5.02
C THR A 93 9.07 -12.81 4.40
N GLU A 94 7.96 -13.46 4.09
CA GLU A 94 7.90 -14.84 3.58
C GLU A 94 6.79 -15.02 2.53
N CYS A 95 6.95 -16.03 1.67
CA CYS A 95 5.94 -16.41 0.69
C CYS A 95 4.70 -17.00 1.41
N PRO A 96 3.48 -16.50 1.15
CA PRO A 96 2.27 -17.05 1.77
C PRO A 96 1.95 -18.47 1.30
N GLY A 97 2.46 -18.90 0.15
CA GLY A 97 2.25 -20.24 -0.38
C GLY A 97 3.06 -21.31 0.36
N CYS A 98 4.36 -21.07 0.52
CA CYS A 98 5.33 -22.09 1.00
C CYS A 98 6.21 -21.66 2.19
N GLY A 99 6.10 -20.43 2.69
CA GLY A 99 6.95 -19.89 3.76
C GLY A 99 8.39 -19.56 3.34
N SER A 100 8.73 -19.71 2.05
CA SER A 100 10.08 -19.41 1.56
C SER A 100 10.39 -17.91 1.58
N LYS A 101 11.66 -17.58 1.79
CA LYS A 101 12.21 -16.22 1.60
C LYS A 101 12.73 -15.98 0.18
N ASN A 102 12.72 -17.00 -0.68
CA ASN A 102 13.14 -16.91 -2.08
C ASN A 102 12.01 -16.38 -2.96
N PHE A 103 11.68 -15.10 -2.76
CA PHE A 103 10.69 -14.39 -3.55
C PHE A 103 11.16 -12.98 -3.87
N ARG A 104 10.47 -12.35 -4.82
CA ARG A 104 10.65 -10.93 -5.13
C ARG A 104 9.32 -10.22 -5.20
N TRP A 105 9.33 -8.93 -4.91
CA TRP A 105 8.21 -8.06 -5.21
C TRP A 105 8.30 -7.59 -6.67
N ASP A 106 7.21 -7.73 -7.42
CA ASP A 106 7.14 -7.66 -8.88
C ASP A 106 6.06 -6.67 -9.36
N GLY A 107 6.03 -5.49 -8.75
CA GLY A 107 5.20 -4.39 -9.20
C GLY A 107 3.76 -4.37 -8.66
N TRP A 108 3.03 -3.33 -9.06
CA TRP A 108 1.64 -3.10 -8.67
C TRP A 108 0.71 -4.08 -9.39
N THR A 109 -0.43 -4.37 -8.77
CA THR A 109 -1.46 -5.22 -9.39
C THR A 109 -2.00 -4.60 -10.67
N SER A 110 -2.00 -5.35 -11.78
CA SER A 110 -2.40 -4.86 -13.11
C SER A 110 -3.88 -4.46 -13.22
N THR A 111 -4.73 -4.99 -12.34
CA THR A 111 -6.16 -4.66 -12.27
C THR A 111 -6.46 -3.31 -11.61
N GLY A 112 -5.44 -2.62 -11.09
CA GLY A 112 -5.60 -1.38 -10.33
C GLY A 112 -6.24 -1.59 -8.95
N ALA A 113 -6.66 -0.48 -8.34
CA ALA A 113 -7.33 -0.50 -7.05
C ALA A 113 -8.76 -1.07 -7.16
N ARG A 114 -9.15 -1.89 -6.19
CA ARG A 114 -10.48 -2.47 -6.09
C ARG A 114 -11.29 -1.81 -4.99
N SER A 115 -12.62 -1.74 -5.17
CA SER A 115 -13.52 -1.30 -4.11
C SER A 115 -13.61 -2.38 -3.04
N VAL A 116 -13.54 -1.99 -1.78
CA VAL A 116 -13.71 -2.83 -0.60
C VAL A 116 -14.72 -2.17 0.33
N HIS A 117 -15.57 -2.98 0.95
CA HIS A 117 -16.57 -2.45 1.87
C HIS A 117 -15.91 -2.15 3.23
N GLY A 118 -15.87 -0.87 3.60
CA GLY A 118 -15.44 -0.45 4.92
C GLY A 118 -16.62 -0.40 5.90
N ILE A 119 -16.33 -0.39 7.20
CA ILE A 119 -17.36 -0.34 8.25
C ILE A 119 -18.11 1.00 8.23
N ARG A 120 -17.41 2.10 7.89
CA ARG A 120 -17.96 3.47 7.95
C ARG A 120 -18.27 4.07 6.58
N ALA A 121 -17.51 3.68 5.57
CA ALA A 121 -17.64 4.16 4.20
C ALA A 121 -17.03 3.13 3.25
N ASP A 122 -17.40 3.19 1.99
CA ASP A 122 -16.69 2.43 0.96
C ASP A 122 -15.25 2.93 0.83
N GLU A 123 -14.34 1.97 0.72
CA GLU A 123 -12.91 2.21 0.62
C GLU A 123 -12.38 1.54 -0.64
N ARG A 124 -11.16 1.92 -1.02
CA ARG A 124 -10.45 1.28 -2.13
C ARG A 124 -9.17 0.68 -1.61
N ALA A 125 -8.75 -0.43 -2.20
CA ALA A 125 -7.52 -1.10 -1.83
C ALA A 125 -6.67 -1.39 -3.07
N ILE A 126 -5.38 -1.09 -3.01
CA ILE A 126 -4.42 -1.42 -4.05
C ILE A 126 -3.29 -2.26 -3.47
N GLY A 127 -2.89 -3.28 -4.23
CA GLY A 127 -1.91 -4.26 -3.80
C GLY A 127 -0.61 -4.21 -4.60
N PHE A 128 0.37 -4.91 -4.06
CA PHE A 128 1.64 -5.22 -4.71
C PHE A 128 1.71 -6.72 -4.97
N GLN A 129 2.44 -7.11 -6.00
CA GLN A 129 2.56 -8.50 -6.41
C GLN A 129 3.86 -9.11 -5.89
N LEU A 130 3.76 -10.27 -5.26
CA LEU A 130 4.88 -11.12 -4.88
C LEU A 130 5.01 -12.26 -5.89
N ARG A 131 6.25 -12.59 -6.28
CA ARG A 131 6.59 -13.79 -7.05
C ARG A 131 7.57 -14.68 -6.32
N CYS A 132 7.18 -15.91 -6.03
CA CYS A 132 8.01 -16.88 -5.32
C CYS A 132 8.65 -17.87 -6.30
N LYS A 133 9.99 -17.97 -6.27
CA LYS A 133 10.74 -18.88 -7.15
C LYS A 133 10.52 -20.33 -6.77
N ASP A 134 10.50 -20.65 -5.48
CA ASP A 134 10.32 -22.02 -5.03
C ASP A 134 8.92 -22.56 -5.41
N CYS A 135 7.88 -21.72 -5.35
CA CYS A 135 6.55 -22.09 -5.84
C CYS A 135 6.50 -22.26 -7.37
N GLU A 136 7.33 -21.53 -8.11
CA GLU A 136 7.47 -21.65 -9.56
C GLU A 136 8.12 -22.98 -9.94
N GLU A 137 9.22 -23.34 -9.27
CA GLU A 137 9.95 -24.59 -9.47
C GLU A 137 9.12 -25.83 -9.07
N THR A 138 8.44 -25.77 -7.92
CA THR A 138 7.62 -26.88 -7.40
C THR A 138 6.24 -26.98 -8.05
N LYS A 139 5.86 -26.04 -8.92
CA LYS A 139 4.52 -25.93 -9.51
C LYS A 139 3.42 -26.03 -8.45
N ALA A 140 3.57 -25.24 -7.38
CA ALA A 140 2.65 -25.27 -6.25
C ALA A 140 1.19 -25.05 -6.72
N PRO A 141 0.21 -25.77 -6.16
CA PRO A 141 -1.19 -25.72 -6.61
C PRO A 141 -1.85 -24.34 -6.49
N GLY A 142 -1.30 -23.43 -5.67
CA GLY A 142 -1.74 -22.02 -5.56
C GLY A 142 -1.04 -21.05 -6.51
N GLY A 143 -0.20 -21.55 -7.42
CA GLY A 143 0.64 -20.74 -8.29
C GLY A 143 1.86 -20.15 -7.57
N HIS A 144 2.57 -19.27 -8.26
CA HIS A 144 3.79 -18.62 -7.78
C HIS A 144 3.68 -17.09 -7.69
N CYS A 145 2.53 -16.53 -8.10
CA CYS A 145 2.25 -15.10 -8.08
C CYS A 145 1.13 -14.80 -7.08
N PHE A 146 1.38 -13.92 -6.12
CA PHE A 146 0.43 -13.57 -5.07
C PHE A 146 0.26 -12.05 -5.02
N ALA A 147 -0.95 -11.56 -5.26
CA ALA A 147 -1.29 -10.16 -5.05
C ALA A 147 -1.70 -9.95 -3.60
N THR A 148 -1.19 -8.91 -2.95
CA THR A 148 -1.53 -8.61 -1.53
C THR A 148 -2.98 -8.21 -1.32
N THR A 149 -3.76 -8.00 -2.38
CA THR A 149 -5.21 -7.79 -2.30
C THR A 149 -6.01 -9.08 -2.54
N ASN A 150 -5.38 -10.18 -2.95
CA ASN A 150 -6.06 -11.45 -3.21
C ASN A 150 -6.25 -12.24 -1.91
N THR A 151 -7.39 -12.93 -1.75
CA THR A 151 -7.68 -13.80 -0.61
C THR A 151 -6.62 -14.89 -0.45
N VAL A 152 -6.11 -15.44 -1.56
CA VAL A 152 -5.06 -16.48 -1.56
C VAL A 152 -3.79 -16.02 -0.83
N PHE A 153 -3.47 -14.71 -0.87
CA PHE A 153 -2.32 -14.17 -0.14
C PHE A 153 -2.52 -14.26 1.38
N TRP A 154 -3.76 -14.04 1.84
CA TRP A 154 -4.12 -13.95 3.26
C TRP A 154 -4.63 -15.26 3.86
N ASP A 155 -4.91 -16.27 3.06
CA ASP A 155 -5.58 -17.51 3.49
C ASP A 155 -4.85 -18.24 4.62
N LYS A 156 -3.50 -18.25 4.59
CA LYS A 156 -2.67 -18.90 5.61
C LYS A 156 -2.27 -17.98 6.76
N TRP A 157 -2.78 -16.75 6.77
CA TRP A 157 -2.44 -15.77 7.78
C TRP A 157 -3.38 -15.92 8.96
N ASN A 158 -2.80 -16.06 10.15
CA ASN A 158 -3.59 -15.93 11.36
C ASN A 158 -4.12 -14.50 11.47
N HIS A 159 -5.35 -14.35 11.94
CA HIS A 159 -6.01 -13.04 12.05
C HIS A 159 -5.22 -12.02 12.88
N TRP A 160 -4.44 -12.46 13.88
CA TRP A 160 -3.57 -11.59 14.68
C TRP A 160 -2.28 -11.15 13.96
N ARG A 161 -1.92 -11.79 12.84
CA ARG A 161 -0.81 -11.35 11.96
C ARG A 161 -1.29 -10.39 10.88
N ILE A 162 -2.60 -10.26 10.67
CA ILE A 162 -3.14 -9.29 9.72
C ILE A 162 -2.88 -7.90 10.32
N PRO A 163 -2.15 -7.02 9.62
CA PRO A 163 -1.84 -5.71 10.15
C PRO A 163 -3.13 -4.94 10.50
N SER A 164 -3.37 -4.74 11.79
CA SER A 164 -4.43 -3.83 12.22
C SER A 164 -3.94 -2.41 11.98
N THR A 165 -4.76 -1.58 11.35
CA THR A 165 -4.46 -0.15 11.05
C THR A 165 -4.39 0.73 12.31
N LEU A 166 -4.13 0.17 13.49
CA LEU A 166 -4.02 0.88 14.78
C LEU A 166 -2.76 1.74 14.93
N ILE A 167 -1.99 1.96 13.87
CA ILE A 167 -1.08 3.11 13.82
C ILE A 167 -1.86 4.26 13.19
N SER A 168 -2.81 4.83 13.94
CA SER A 168 -3.12 6.25 13.72
C SER A 168 -1.87 7.01 14.12
N LEU A 169 -1.00 7.34 13.16
CA LEU A 169 -0.03 8.40 13.43
C LEU A 169 -0.86 9.60 13.90
N PRO A 170 -0.51 10.22 15.05
CA PRO A 170 -1.21 11.43 15.47
C PRO A 170 -1.16 12.38 14.28
N TYR A 171 -2.31 12.92 13.93
CA TYR A 171 -2.48 13.97 12.94
C TYR A 171 -1.40 15.03 13.16
N VAL A 172 -0.30 14.97 12.42
CA VAL A 172 0.67 16.06 12.40
C VAL A 172 0.02 17.10 11.51
N SER A 173 -0.63 18.07 12.16
CA SER A 173 -1.00 19.33 11.52
C SER A 173 0.30 19.91 10.95
N LEU A 174 0.48 19.81 9.63
CA LEU A 174 1.55 20.52 8.94
C LEU A 174 1.15 21.99 8.70
N TYR A 175 0.59 22.66 9.71
CA TYR A 175 0.39 24.10 9.77
C TYR A 175 0.33 24.50 11.24
#